data_AF-A0A821IGY0-F1
#
_entry.id   AF-A0A821IGY0-F1
#
_cell.length_a   1.000
_cell.length_b   1.000
_cell.length_c   1.000
_cell.angle_alpha   90.00
_cell.angle_beta   90.00
_cell.angle_gamma   90.00
#
_symmetry.space_group_name_H-M   'P 1'
#
loop_
_entity.id
_entity.type
_entity.pdbx_description
1 polymer ?
#
loop_
_entity_poly.entity_id
_entity_poly.type
_entity_poly.pdbx_seq_one_letter_code
_entity_poly.pdbx_strand_id
1 'polypeptide(L)' 'DRLLTFDPNKRINVSDALAHPYLKPHHDANDEPITKHPFTVEMEMDDYPISELKQLIWYETKLIKKHISLQKMPITP' A
#
# COMPACT_ATOMS: atom_id res chain seq x y z
N ASP A 1 1.43 14.60 -21.96
CA ASP A 1 2.85 14.21 -22.09
C ASP A 1 3.70 14.46 -20.84
N ARG A 2 3.39 13.83 -19.70
CA ARG A 2 4.21 13.98 -18.46
C ARG A 2 4.55 12.68 -17.73
N LEU A 3 3.96 11.55 -18.14
CA LEU A 3 4.19 10.23 -17.53
C LEU A 3 5.38 9.48 -18.14
N LEU A 4 5.50 9.51 -19.47
CA LEU A 4 6.53 8.78 -20.23
C LEU A 4 7.75 9.67 -20.50
N THR A 5 8.24 10.36 -19.47
CA THR A 5 9.48 11.14 -19.57
C THR A 5 10.69 10.23 -19.40
N PHE A 6 11.72 10.47 -20.22
CA PHE A 6 12.98 9.72 -20.16
C PHE A 6 13.71 9.93 -18.81
N ASP A 7 13.85 11.19 -18.41
CA ASP A 7 14.42 11.55 -17.12
C ASP A 7 13.38 11.29 -16.00
N PRO A 8 13.65 10.39 -15.04
CA PRO A 8 12.72 10.09 -13.96
C PRO A 8 12.46 11.31 -13.06
N ASN A 9 13.43 12.23 -12.93
CA ASN A 9 13.26 13.44 -12.11
C ASN A 9 12.31 14.44 -12.76
N LYS A 10 12.08 14.33 -14.08
CA LYS A 10 11.13 15.16 -14.83
C LYS A 10 9.76 14.49 -14.96
N ARG A 11 9.60 13.26 -14.47
CA ARG A 11 8.32 12.54 -14.48
C ARG A 11 7.36 13.20 -13.51
N ILE A 12 6.12 13.38 -13.94
CA ILE A 12 5.05 13.86 -13.07
C ILE A 12 4.90 12.95 -11.84
N ASN A 13 4.71 13.55 -10.67
CA ASN A 13 4.40 12.80 -9.46
C ASN A 13 2.91 12.36 -9.45
N VAL A 14 2.55 11.43 -8.57
CA VAL A 14 1.19 10.88 -8.52
C VAL A 14 0.14 11.94 -8.20
N SER A 15 0.42 12.86 -7.27
CA SER A 15 -0.51 13.92 -6.88
C SER A 15 -0.84 14.86 -8.04
N ASP A 16 0.18 15.30 -8.79
CA ASP A 16 0.03 16.15 -9.97
C ASP A 16 -0.70 15.41 -11.11
N ALA A 17 -0.51 14.09 -11.20
CA ALA A 17 -1.18 13.27 -12.21
C ALA A 17 -2.67 13.13 -11.92
N LEU A 18 -3.06 12.94 -10.66
CA LEU A 18 -4.47 12.88 -10.22
C LEU A 18 -5.19 14.22 -10.48
N ALA A 19 -4.50 15.35 -10.27
CA ALA A 19 -5.01 16.68 -10.57
C ALA A 19 -5.07 17.04 -12.08
N HIS A 20 -4.64 16.15 -12.97
CA HIS A 20 -4.62 16.42 -14.41
C HIS A 20 -6.05 16.57 -14.98
N PRO A 21 -6.31 17.50 -15.93
CA PRO A 21 -7.66 17.74 -16.47
C PRO A 21 -8.38 16.50 -17.01
N TYR A 22 -7.62 15.51 -17.48
CA TYR A 22 -8.13 14.22 -17.93
C TYR A 22 -8.87 13.44 -16.83
N LEU A 23 -8.40 13.50 -15.57
CA LEU A 23 -8.99 12.79 -14.43
C LEU A 23 -9.97 13.66 -13.62
N LYS A 24 -10.21 14.92 -14.03
CA LYS A 24 -11.09 15.86 -13.33
C LYS A 24 -12.46 15.30 -12.94
N PRO A 25 -13.15 14.49 -13.77
CA PRO A 25 -14.45 13.92 -13.37
C PRO A 25 -14.38 12.88 -12.25
N HIS A 26 -13.18 12.35 -11.95
CA HIS A 26 -12.95 11.26 -11.00
C HIS A 26 -12.10 11.64 -9.79
N HIS A 27 -11.36 12.75 -9.86
CA HIS A 27 -10.46 13.17 -8.80
C HIS A 27 -11.21 13.78 -7.62
N ASP A 28 -11.04 13.21 -6.43
CA ASP A 28 -11.51 13.75 -5.14
C ASP A 28 -10.44 13.56 -4.06
N ALA A 29 -9.85 14.67 -3.60
CA ALA A 29 -8.81 14.65 -2.58
C ALA A 29 -9.27 14.08 -1.23
N ASN A 30 -10.58 14.06 -0.94
CA ASN A 30 -11.11 13.48 0.29
C ASN A 30 -11.25 11.95 0.22
N ASP A 31 -11.35 11.38 -0.98
CA ASP A 31 -11.44 9.93 -1.23
C ASP A 31 -10.08 9.32 -1.63
N GLU A 32 -9.02 10.12 -1.63
CA GLU A 32 -7.65 9.73 -1.98
C GLU A 32 -6.72 9.85 -0.76
N PRO A 33 -6.78 8.92 0.22
CA PRO A 33 -6.04 9.04 1.46
C PRO A 33 -4.53 8.81 1.27
N ILE A 34 -3.73 9.54 2.05
CA ILE A 34 -2.28 9.36 2.16
C ILE A 34 -1.96 8.59 3.44
N THR A 35 -1.08 7.60 3.36
CA THR A 35 -0.58 6.90 4.56
C THR A 35 0.23 7.85 5.44
N LYS A 36 -0.01 7.81 6.76
CA LYS A 36 0.76 8.59 7.75
C LYS A 36 2.15 8.00 8.00
N HIS A 37 2.30 6.70 7.76
CA HIS A 37 3.53 5.97 8.03
C HIS A 37 4.06 5.39 6.72
N PRO A 38 5.31 5.70 6.34
CA PRO A 38 5.95 5.03 5.22
C PRO A 38 6.08 3.55 5.54
N PHE A 39 5.91 2.70 4.52
CA PHE A 39 6.22 1.29 4.67
C PHE A 39 7.74 1.12 4.73
N THR A 40 8.24 0.50 5.79
CA THR A 40 9.65 0.18 5.96
C THR A 40 9.87 -1.30 5.68
N VAL A 41 10.80 -1.60 4.77
CA VAL A 41 11.34 -2.96 4.65
C VAL A 41 12.36 -3.12 5.77
N GLU A 42 11.95 -3.75 6.88
CA GLU A 42 12.79 -3.87 8.09
C GLU A 42 13.98 -4.83 7.88
N MET A 43 13.92 -5.71 6.88
CA MET A 43 14.94 -6.72 6.59
C MET A 43 15.03 -6.97 5.07
N GLU A 44 16.23 -7.13 4.51
CA GLU A 44 16.39 -7.60 3.13
C GLU A 44 15.96 -9.06 3.03
N MET A 45 14.84 -9.32 2.35
CA MET A 45 14.25 -10.66 2.22
C MET A 45 14.73 -11.43 1.00
N ASP A 46 15.56 -10.82 0.15
CA ASP A 46 15.94 -11.36 -1.16
C ASP A 46 16.77 -12.65 -1.06
N ASP A 47 17.56 -12.80 0.01
CA ASP A 47 18.44 -13.96 0.23
C ASP A 47 17.83 -15.04 1.15
N TYR A 48 16.56 -14.91 1.54
CA TYR A 48 15.96 -15.83 2.51
C TYR A 48 15.69 -17.20 1.90
N PRO A 49 16.01 -18.30 2.60
CA PRO A 49 15.57 -19.62 2.20
C PRO A 49 14.04 -19.69 2.11
N ILE A 50 13.53 -20.45 1.12
CA ILE A 50 12.09 -20.66 0.92
C ILE A 50 11.40 -21.14 2.21
N SER A 51 12.09 -21.94 3.04
CA SER A 51 11.56 -22.41 4.33
C SER A 51 11.27 -21.27 5.30
N GLU A 52 12.12 -20.25 5.35
CA GLU A 52 11.96 -19.10 6.25
C GLU A 52 10.87 -18.16 5.75
N LEU A 53 10.84 -17.89 4.44
CA LEU A 53 9.76 -17.13 3.81
C LEU A 53 8.38 -17.77 4.07
N LYS A 54 8.29 -19.11 3.97
CA LYS A 54 7.05 -19.84 4.30
C LYS A 54 6.63 -19.64 5.75
N GLN A 55 7.57 -19.61 6.68
CA GLN A 55 7.28 -19.38 8.09
C GLN A 55 6.78 -17.94 8.32
N LEU A 56 7.47 -16.94 7.76
CA LEU A 56 7.06 -15.53 7.86
C LEU A 56 5.63 -15.33 7.34
N ILE A 57 5.33 -15.83 6.13
CA ILE A 57 3.98 -15.76 5.54
C ILE A 57 2.95 -16.44 6.43
N TRP A 58 3.27 -17.60 7.01
CA TRP A 58 2.36 -18.32 7.90
C TRP A 58 2.07 -17.54 9.18
N TYR A 59 3.10 -16.94 9.80
CA TYR A 59 2.93 -16.11 10.99
C TYR A 59 2.05 -14.89 10.71
N GLU A 60 2.32 -14.15 9.62
CA GLU A 60 1.50 -13.01 9.20
C GLU A 60 0.04 -13.42 8.96
N THR A 61 -0.18 -14.53 8.24
CA THR A 61 -1.53 -15.06 7.99
C THR A 61 -2.28 -15.37 9.29
N LYS A 62 -1.59 -15.92 10.30
CA LYS A 62 -2.19 -16.17 11.62
C LYS A 62 -2.55 -14.89 12.36
N LEU A 63 -1.67 -13.89 12.34
CA LEU A 63 -1.92 -12.58 12.95
C LEU A 63 -3.13 -11.90 12.31
N ILE A 64 -3.20 -11.87 10.98
CA ILE A 64 -4.33 -11.31 10.22
C ILE A 64 -5.63 -12.04 10.57
N LYS A 65 -5.64 -13.38 10.59
CA LYS A 65 -6.83 -14.17 10.97
C LYS A 65 -7.32 -13.82 12.38
N LYS A 66 -6.39 -13.68 13.34
CA LYS A 66 -6.71 -13.26 14.71
C LYS A 66 -7.33 -11.85 14.71
N HIS A 67 -6.72 -10.90 14.01
CA HIS A 67 -7.23 -9.52 13.92
C HIS A 67 -8.66 -9.48 13.34
N ILE A 68 -8.90 -10.20 12.23
CA ILE A 68 -10.23 -10.30 11.62
C ILE A 68 -11.24 -10.94 12.59
N SER A 69 -10.85 -11.98 13.34
CA SER A 69 -11.76 -12.61 14.31
C SER A 69 -12.16 -11.66 15.44
N LEU A 70 -11.26 -10.79 15.90
CA LEU A 70 -11.54 -9.79 16.93
C LEU A 70 -12.47 -8.68 16.42
N GLN A 71 -12.31 -8.26 15.16
CA GLN A 71 -13.18 -7.25 14.55
C GLN A 71 -14.60 -7.75 14.23
N LYS A 72 -14.80 -9.07 14.12
CA LYS A 72 -16.11 -9.70 13.90
C LYS A 72 -16.89 -9.96 15.18
N MET A 73 -16.38 -9.56 16.35
CA MET A 73 -17.16 -9.67 17.59
C MET A 73 -18.39 -8.77 17.49
N PRO A 74 -19.60 -9.29 17.77
CA PRO A 74 -20.78 -8.46 17.81
C PRO A 74 -20.56 -7.36 18.86
N ILE A 75 -20.81 -6.12 18.47
CA ILE A 75 -21.05 -5.02 19.40
C ILE A 75 -22.22 -5.47 20.26
N THR A 76 -21.95 -6.04 21.44
CA THR A 76 -22.98 -6.29 22.44
C THR A 76 -23.57 -4.95 22.86
N PRO A 77 -24.89 -4.86 23.09
CA PRO A 77 -25.56 -3.60 23.41
C PRO A 77 -24.98 -2.88 24.63
#